data_AF-A0A486XDF7-F1
#
_entry.id   AF-A0A486XDF7-F1
#
_cell.length_a   1.000
_cell.length_b   1.000
_cell.length_c   1.000
_cell.angle_alpha   90.00
_cell.angle_beta   90.00
_cell.angle_gamma   90.00
#
_symmetry.space_group_name_H-M   'P 1'
#
loop_
_entity.id
_entity.type
_entity.pdbx_description
1 polymer ?
#
loop_
_entity_poly.entity_id
_entity_poly.type
_entity_poly.pdbx_seq_one_letter_code
_entity_poly.pdbx_strand_id
1 'polypeptide(L)'
;MEKKRSLTRQYFQLPQRTLARWIAKFNHNGINGLAVLGKKRYYSVEFKLKVIQAIKKGQCSAEAACFRFDIPSSGIISQWLQRFEKQGIDGLLLKPKGRPSMKLNSPKMPPTPKTEEERLRYRILELEAENAMLKKLQELNQQKMQKKLSS
;
A
#
# COMPACT_ATOMS: atom_id res chain seq x y z
N MET A 1 -45.56 1.80 -6.87
CA MET A 1 -44.13 1.45 -6.65
C MET A 1 -43.44 2.40 -5.66
N GLU A 2 -43.69 3.72 -5.72
CA GLU A 2 -43.21 4.73 -4.76
C GLU A 2 -43.41 4.37 -3.28
N LYS A 3 -44.64 4.01 -2.88
CA LYS A 3 -44.98 3.74 -1.47
C LYS A 3 -44.11 2.65 -0.85
N LYS A 4 -43.84 1.56 -1.59
CA LYS A 4 -42.99 0.45 -1.13
C LYS A 4 -41.54 0.91 -0.92
N ARG A 5 -41.00 1.73 -1.83
CA ARG A 5 -39.63 2.28 -1.71
C ARG A 5 -39.49 3.21 -0.50
N SER A 6 -40.48 4.07 -0.26
CA SER A 6 -40.48 5.00 0.87
C SER A 6 -40.57 4.28 2.22
N LEU A 7 -41.39 3.24 2.33
CA LEU A 7 -41.49 2.38 3.51
C LEU A 7 -40.18 1.66 3.81
N THR A 8 -39.56 1.02 2.80
CA THR A 8 -38.25 0.36 2.96
C THR A 8 -37.17 1.35 3.42
N ARG A 9 -37.15 2.55 2.85
CA ARG A 9 -36.19 3.61 3.23
C ARG A 9 -36.33 3.98 4.71
N GLN A 10 -37.56 4.20 5.17
CA GLN A 10 -37.85 4.61 6.54
C GLN A 10 -37.54 3.48 7.54
N TYR A 11 -37.95 2.25 7.21
CA TYR A 11 -37.76 1.08 8.05
C TYR A 11 -36.27 0.77 8.29
N PHE A 12 -35.46 0.78 7.23
CA PHE A 12 -34.01 0.52 7.32
C PHE A 12 -33.16 1.78 7.52
N GLN A 13 -33.78 2.95 7.69
CA GLN A 13 -33.11 4.25 7.88
C GLN A 13 -32.03 4.53 6.81
N LEU A 14 -32.33 4.19 5.56
CA LEU A 14 -31.37 4.31 4.46
C LEU A 14 -31.43 5.70 3.80
N PRO A 15 -30.29 6.25 3.35
CA PRO A 15 -30.29 7.39 2.44
C PRO A 15 -31.00 7.04 1.12
N GLN A 16 -31.78 7.97 0.58
CA GLN A 16 -32.52 7.77 -0.68
C GLN A 16 -31.59 7.35 -1.84
N ARG A 17 -30.40 7.96 -1.91
CA ARG A 17 -29.38 7.64 -2.92
C ARG A 17 -28.90 6.19 -2.81
N THR A 18 -28.79 5.64 -1.59
CA THR A 18 -28.37 4.26 -1.36
C THR A 18 -29.41 3.28 -1.90
N LEU A 19 -30.69 3.49 -1.57
CA LEU A 19 -31.78 2.65 -2.03
C LEU A 19 -31.92 2.71 -3.57
N ALA A 20 -31.87 3.90 -4.16
CA ALA A 20 -31.92 4.08 -5.61
C ALA A 20 -30.77 3.34 -6.31
N ARG A 21 -29.55 3.44 -5.78
CA ARG A 21 -28.37 2.74 -6.31
C ARG A 21 -28.51 1.21 -6.22
N TRP A 22 -29.04 0.68 -5.12
CA TRP A 22 -29.26 -0.76 -4.96
C TRP A 22 -30.29 -1.28 -5.95
N ILE A 23 -31.41 -0.57 -6.12
CA ILE A 23 -32.43 -0.91 -7.12
C ILE A 23 -31.82 -0.91 -8.53
N ALA A 24 -31.04 0.12 -8.87
CA ALA A 24 -30.38 0.20 -10.18
C ALA A 24 -29.42 -0.98 -10.42
N LYS A 25 -28.60 -1.33 -9.41
CA LYS A 25 -27.70 -2.50 -9.50
C LYS A 25 -28.44 -3.81 -9.64
N PHE A 26 -29.51 -3.99 -8.88
CA PHE A 26 -30.35 -5.19 -8.95
C PHE A 26 -31.02 -5.31 -10.32
N ASN A 27 -31.56 -4.22 -10.86
CA ASN A 27 -32.17 -4.24 -12.19
C ASN A 27 -31.17 -4.56 -13.31
N HIS A 28 -29.89 -4.22 -13.12
CA HIS A 28 -28.86 -4.47 -14.12
C HIS A 28 -28.28 -5.89 -14.05
N ASN A 29 -27.92 -6.35 -12.86
CA ASN A 29 -27.15 -7.59 -12.65
C ASN A 29 -27.88 -8.64 -11.80
N GLY A 30 -29.15 -8.41 -11.47
CA GLY A 30 -29.91 -9.25 -10.54
C GLY A 30 -29.28 -9.30 -9.15
N ILE A 31 -29.43 -10.45 -8.49
CA ILE A 31 -28.87 -10.70 -7.15
C ILE A 31 -27.34 -10.52 -7.11
N ASN A 32 -26.65 -10.84 -8.21
CA ASN A 32 -25.20 -10.71 -8.33
C ASN A 32 -24.74 -9.24 -8.26
N GLY A 33 -25.60 -8.29 -8.65
CA GLY A 33 -25.32 -6.85 -8.49
C GLY A 33 -25.30 -6.36 -7.05
N LEU A 34 -25.94 -7.11 -6.14
CA LEU A 34 -25.99 -6.83 -4.71
C LEU A 34 -24.96 -7.66 -3.91
N ALA A 35 -24.33 -8.65 -4.54
CA ALA A 35 -23.34 -9.49 -3.89
C ALA A 35 -22.12 -8.69 -3.45
N VAL A 36 -21.68 -8.90 -2.20
CA VAL A 36 -20.42 -8.35 -1.70
C VAL A 36 -19.29 -9.18 -2.30
N LEU A 37 -18.57 -8.60 -3.26
CA LEU A 37 -17.36 -9.24 -3.78
C LEU A 37 -16.25 -9.17 -2.72
N GLY A 38 -15.99 -10.29 -2.05
CA GLY A 38 -14.89 -10.44 -1.08
C GLY A 38 -13.48 -10.39 -1.68
N LYS A 39 -13.34 -10.26 -3.01
CA LYS A 39 -12.06 -10.19 -3.72
C LYS A 39 -11.87 -8.85 -4.41
N LYS A 40 -10.65 -8.31 -4.33
CA LYS A 40 -10.25 -7.09 -5.03
C LYS A 40 -10.27 -7.33 -6.55
N ARG A 41 -11.04 -6.53 -7.29
CA ARG A 41 -11.03 -6.54 -8.75
C ARG A 41 -9.77 -5.85 -9.27
N TYR A 42 -9.07 -6.50 -10.19
CA TYR A 42 -7.97 -5.91 -10.95
C TYR A 42 -8.46 -5.56 -12.34
N TYR A 43 -8.09 -4.37 -12.82
CA TYR A 43 -8.44 -3.89 -14.15
C TYR A 43 -7.15 -3.64 -14.91
N SER A 44 -7.07 -4.16 -16.13
CA SER A 44 -5.95 -3.90 -17.03
C SER A 44 -5.91 -2.41 -17.41
N VAL A 45 -4.74 -1.93 -17.81
CA VAL A 45 -4.54 -0.54 -18.24
C VAL A 45 -5.40 -0.24 -19.46
N GLU A 46 -5.44 -1.17 -20.42
CA GLU A 46 -6.27 -1.10 -21.62
C GLU A 46 -7.76 -0.95 -21.29
N PHE A 47 -8.25 -1.72 -20.32
CA PHE A 47 -9.63 -1.62 -19.87
C PHE A 47 -9.93 -0.24 -19.26
N LYS A 48 -9.04 0.24 -18.37
CA LYS A 48 -9.20 1.58 -17.78
C LYS A 48 -9.22 2.67 -18.85
N LEU A 49 -8.34 2.57 -19.85
CA LEU A 49 -8.29 3.50 -20.98
C LEU A 49 -9.57 3.47 -21.80
N LYS A 50 -10.10 2.29 -22.11
CA LYS A 50 -11.38 2.13 -22.83
C LYS A 50 -12.52 2.85 -22.09
N VAL A 51 -12.60 2.68 -20.77
CA VAL A 51 -13.61 3.33 -19.93
C VAL A 51 -13.44 4.85 -19.93
N ILE A 52 -12.22 5.34 -19.72
CA ILE A 52 -11.91 6.78 -19.74
C ILE A 52 -12.23 7.40 -21.09
N GLN A 53 -11.84 6.76 -22.19
CA GLN A 53 -12.10 7.26 -23.54
C GLN A 53 -13.60 7.34 -23.84
N ALA A 54 -14.39 6.35 -23.41
CA ALA A 54 -15.84 6.40 -23.57
C ALA A 54 -16.45 7.62 -22.88
N ILE A 55 -15.97 7.95 -21.67
CA ILE A 55 -16.44 9.11 -20.91
C ILE A 55 -15.96 10.41 -21.55
N LYS A 56 -14.68 10.52 -21.93
CA LYS A 56 -14.14 11.73 -22.57
C LYS A 56 -14.78 12.03 -23.94
N LYS A 57 -15.22 10.99 -24.66
CA LYS A 57 -16.00 11.11 -25.91
C LYS A 57 -17.47 11.48 -25.67
N GLY A 58 -17.90 11.67 -24.42
CA GLY A 58 -19.28 12.01 -24.07
C GLY A 58 -20.27 10.86 -24.23
N GLN A 59 -19.81 9.61 -24.40
CA GLN A 59 -20.70 8.47 -24.63
C GLN A 59 -21.46 8.04 -23.38
N CYS A 60 -20.92 8.33 -22.19
CA CYS A 60 -21.56 8.02 -20.93
C CYS A 60 -21.02 8.90 -19.79
N SER A 61 -21.86 9.14 -18.78
CA SER A 61 -21.42 9.69 -17.49
C SER A 61 -20.63 8.64 -16.69
N ALA A 62 -19.90 9.07 -15.66
CA ALA A 62 -19.20 8.14 -14.76
C ALA A 62 -20.15 7.15 -14.09
N GLU A 63 -21.38 7.55 -13.77
CA GLU A 63 -22.40 6.63 -13.21
C GLU A 63 -22.91 5.64 -14.24
N ALA A 64 -23.21 6.10 -15.47
CA ALA A 64 -23.64 5.22 -16.54
C ALA A 64 -22.53 4.23 -16.94
N ALA A 65 -21.27 4.66 -16.90
CA ALA A 65 -20.11 3.81 -17.13
C ALA A 65 -19.98 2.69 -16.09
N CYS A 66 -20.43 2.89 -14.84
CA CYS A 66 -20.45 1.82 -13.84
C CYS A 66 -21.30 0.64 -14.24
N PHE A 67 -22.50 0.91 -14.75
CA PHE A 67 -23.39 -0.15 -15.21
C PHE A 67 -22.82 -0.78 -16.50
N ARG A 68 -22.50 0.06 -17.50
CA ARG A 68 -22.01 -0.40 -18.81
C ARG A 68 -20.78 -1.29 -18.74
N PHE A 69 -19.85 -1.02 -17.82
CA PHE A 69 -18.57 -1.73 -17.70
C PHE A 69 -18.50 -2.65 -16.48
N ASP A 70 -19.62 -2.90 -15.81
CA ASP A 70 -19.70 -3.64 -14.54
C ASP A 70 -18.66 -3.16 -13.50
N ILE A 71 -18.56 -1.85 -13.29
CA ILE A 71 -17.67 -1.27 -12.28
C ILE A 71 -18.50 -0.96 -11.02
N PRO A 72 -18.10 -1.44 -9.83
CA PRO A 72 -18.94 -1.36 -8.64
C PRO A 72 -19.31 0.06 -8.16
N SER A 73 -18.53 1.08 -8.52
CA SER A 73 -18.68 2.45 -8.02
C SER A 73 -18.09 3.47 -8.98
N SER A 74 -18.78 4.60 -9.15
CA SER A 74 -18.33 5.73 -9.98
C SER A 74 -17.06 6.38 -9.42
N GLY A 75 -16.85 6.30 -8.10
CA GLY A 75 -15.62 6.79 -7.47
C GLY A 75 -14.35 6.06 -7.94
N ILE A 76 -14.45 4.81 -8.41
CA ILE A 76 -13.31 4.10 -9.02
C ILE A 76 -12.93 4.78 -10.34
N ILE A 77 -13.94 5.09 -11.15
CA ILE A 77 -13.79 5.73 -12.45
C ILE A 77 -13.29 7.16 -12.28
N SER A 78 -13.83 7.92 -11.33
CA SER A 78 -13.36 9.28 -11.00
C SER A 78 -11.88 9.28 -10.62
N GLN A 79 -11.41 8.29 -9.84
CA GLN A 79 -9.99 8.16 -9.53
C GLN A 79 -9.14 7.86 -10.76
N TRP A 80 -9.61 7.03 -11.70
CA TRP A 80 -8.88 6.77 -12.93
C TRP A 80 -8.80 8.02 -13.80
N LEU A 81 -9.91 8.76 -13.97
CA LEU A 81 -9.95 10.03 -14.69
C LEU A 81 -8.95 11.03 -14.09
N GLN A 82 -9.01 11.24 -12.77
CA GLN A 82 -8.11 12.17 -12.09
C GLN A 82 -6.63 11.80 -12.26
N ARG A 83 -6.29 10.51 -12.17
CA ARG A 83 -4.91 10.04 -12.38
C ARG A 83 -4.47 10.20 -13.82
N PHE A 84 -5.36 9.91 -14.77
CA PHE A 84 -5.10 10.08 -16.19
C PHE A 84 -4.90 11.54 -16.57
N GLU A 85 -5.67 12.47 -15.99
CA GLU A 85 -5.48 13.91 -16.21
C GLU A 85 -4.16 14.41 -15.64
N LYS A 86 -3.72 13.88 -14.50
CA LYS A 86 -2.47 14.30 -13.84
C LYS A 86 -1.20 13.69 -14.44
N GLN A 87 -1.26 12.43 -14.88
CA GLN A 87 -0.08 11.62 -15.20
C GLN A 87 -0.22 10.84 -16.52
N GLY A 88 -1.27 11.10 -17.31
CA GLY A 88 -1.52 10.38 -18.55
C GLY A 88 -1.71 8.88 -18.32
N ILE A 89 -1.18 8.07 -19.26
CA ILE A 89 -1.27 6.61 -19.22
C ILE A 89 -0.52 6.04 -17.99
N ASP A 90 0.57 6.67 -17.57
CA ASP A 90 1.38 6.24 -16.42
C ASP A 90 0.58 6.26 -15.11
N GLY A 91 -0.37 7.20 -14.99
CA GLY A 91 -1.30 7.26 -13.86
C GLY A 91 -2.24 6.05 -13.73
N LEU A 92 -2.40 5.28 -14.80
CA LEU A 92 -3.25 4.09 -14.86
C LEU A 92 -2.49 2.79 -14.59
N LEU A 93 -1.16 2.82 -14.64
CA LEU A 93 -0.29 1.69 -14.33
C LEU A 93 -0.46 1.26 -12.87
N LEU A 94 -0.26 -0.04 -12.63
CA LEU A 94 -0.23 -0.56 -11.28
C LEU A 94 1.06 -0.08 -10.60
N LYS A 95 0.92 0.64 -9.48
CA LYS A 95 2.09 0.93 -8.63
C LYS A 95 2.57 -0.36 -7.98
N PRO A 96 3.89 -0.58 -7.88
CA PRO A 96 4.44 -1.71 -7.15
C PRO A 96 3.90 -1.69 -5.72
N LYS A 97 3.49 -2.86 -5.25
CA LYS A 97 2.87 -3.02 -3.94
C LYS A 97 3.95 -2.94 -2.86
N GLY A 98 3.82 -1.99 -1.92
CA GLY A 98 4.66 -1.89 -0.74
C GLY A 98 5.43 -0.57 -0.65
N ARG A 99 6.08 -0.36 0.51
CA ARG A 99 7.05 0.73 0.68
C ARG A 99 8.30 0.36 -0.15
N PRO A 100 8.93 1.31 -0.85
CA PRO A 100 10.25 1.05 -1.44
C PRO A 100 11.20 0.49 -0.38
N SER A 101 12.01 -0.51 -0.76
CA SER A 101 13.00 -1.10 0.15
C SER A 101 13.88 0.01 0.72
N MET A 102 13.98 0.06 2.06
CA MET A 102 14.87 0.99 2.73
C MET A 102 16.32 0.55 2.46
N LYS A 103 17.17 1.45 1.96
CA LYS A 103 18.61 1.18 1.89
C LYS A 103 19.13 1.06 3.32
N LEU A 104 19.40 -0.16 3.79
CA LEU A 104 20.00 -0.38 5.09
C LEU A 104 21.50 -0.09 4.97
N ASN A 105 21.96 1.06 5.50
CA ASN A 105 23.38 1.37 5.68
C ASN A 105 23.95 0.63 6.91
N SER A 106 23.59 -0.63 7.10
CA SER A 106 24.20 -1.46 8.14
C SER A 106 25.59 -1.90 7.67
N PRO A 107 26.62 -1.86 8.54
CA PRO A 107 27.89 -2.51 8.22
C PRO A 107 27.62 -3.95 7.85
N LYS A 108 28.01 -4.34 6.64
CA LYS A 108 27.90 -5.75 6.21
C LYS A 108 28.81 -6.55 7.12
N MET A 109 28.29 -7.64 7.67
CA MET A 109 29.16 -8.63 8.30
C MET A 109 30.25 -9.03 7.31
N PRO A 110 31.50 -9.20 7.77
CA PRO A 110 32.53 -9.73 6.90
C PRO A 110 32.05 -11.05 6.28
N PRO A 111 32.32 -11.27 4.98
CA PRO A 111 31.97 -12.53 4.33
C PRO A 111 32.63 -13.70 5.09
N THR A 112 32.00 -14.87 5.07
CA THR A 112 32.57 -16.07 5.69
C THR A 112 33.93 -16.37 5.07
N PRO A 113 35.01 -16.49 5.86
CA PRO A 113 36.35 -16.74 5.34
C PRO A 113 36.38 -18.06 4.58
N LYS A 114 37.01 -18.06 3.40
CA LYS A 114 37.10 -19.26 2.54
C LYS A 114 38.42 -20.01 2.76
N THR A 115 39.36 -19.37 3.45
CA THR A 115 40.73 -19.83 3.66
C THR A 115 41.11 -19.70 5.14
N GLU A 116 41.97 -20.59 5.64
CA GLU A 116 42.38 -20.58 7.05
C GLU A 116 43.15 -19.29 7.42
N GLU A 117 43.96 -18.75 6.50
CA GLU A 117 44.65 -17.47 6.70
C GLU A 117 43.67 -16.30 6.92
N GLU A 118 42.60 -16.24 6.14
CA GLU A 118 41.57 -15.21 6.29
C GLU A 118 40.83 -15.36 7.63
N ARG A 119 40.54 -16.60 8.03
CA ARG A 119 39.93 -16.91 9.33
C ARG A 119 40.80 -16.43 10.48
N LEU A 120 42.12 -16.68 10.41
CA LEU A 120 43.07 -16.22 11.43
C LEU A 120 43.16 -14.70 11.48
N ARG A 121 43.19 -14.02 10.33
CA ARG A 121 43.16 -12.54 10.28
C ARG A 121 41.91 -11.97 10.92
N TYR A 122 40.74 -12.57 10.66
CA TYR A 122 39.50 -12.16 11.32
C TYR A 122 39.54 -12.37 12.83
N ARG A 123 40.07 -13.51 13.30
CA ARG A 123 40.19 -13.79 14.73
C ARG A 123 41.13 -12.79 15.42
N ILE A 124 42.24 -12.43 14.78
CA ILE A 124 43.15 -11.40 15.31
C ILE A 124 42.42 -10.05 15.41
N LEU A 125 41.73 -9.62 14.36
CA LEU A 125 40.99 -8.36 14.36
C LEU A 125 39.90 -8.31 15.45
N GLU A 126 39.17 -9.41 15.64
CA GLU A 126 38.17 -9.56 16.69
C GLU A 126 38.80 -9.44 18.09
N LEU A 127 39.89 -10.17 18.33
CA LEU A 127 40.63 -10.11 19.59
C LEU A 127 41.22 -8.72 19.85
N GLU A 128 41.70 -8.02 18.82
CA GLU A 128 42.19 -6.65 18.93
C GLU A 128 41.07 -5.68 19.33
N ALA A 129 39.89 -5.82 18.73
CA ALA A 129 38.72 -5.02 19.08
C ALA A 129 38.25 -5.29 20.54
N GLU A 130 38.18 -6.55 20.95
CA GLU A 130 37.84 -6.94 22.32
C GLU A 130 38.86 -6.38 23.33
N ASN A 131 40.16 -6.53 23.05
CA ASN A 131 41.22 -5.97 23.87
C ASN A 131 41.15 -4.44 23.96
N ALA A 132 40.82 -3.75 22.87
CA ALA A 132 40.65 -2.31 22.86
C ALA A 132 39.49 -1.87 23.77
N MET A 133 38.36 -2.59 23.72
CA MET A 133 37.22 -2.32 24.61
C MET A 133 37.56 -2.57 26.08
N LEU A 134 38.24 -3.68 26.38
CA LEU A 134 38.67 -4.00 27.75
C LEU A 134 39.62 -2.94 28.31
N LYS A 135 40.60 -2.49 27.51
CA LYS A 135 41.50 -1.39 27.89
C LYS A 135 40.73 -0.11 28.18
N LYS A 136 39.74 0.23 27.35
CA LYS A 136 38.92 1.42 27.57
C LYS A 136 38.10 1.32 28.86
N LEU A 137 37.60 0.14 29.19
CA LEU A 137 36.86 -0.12 30.43
C LEU A 137 37.78 -0.01 31.66
N GLN A 138 38.99 -0.54 31.58
CA GLN A 138 40.01 -0.39 32.64
C GLN A 138 40.34 1.07 32.89
N GLU A 139 40.58 1.84 31.83
CA GLU A 139 40.86 3.28 31.92
C GLU A 139 39.71 4.04 32.59
N LEU A 140 38.46 3.76 32.20
CA LEU A 140 37.27 4.37 32.80
C LEU A 140 37.17 4.07 34.31
N ASN A 141 37.50 2.84 34.72
CA ASN A 141 37.49 2.45 36.13
C ASN A 141 38.59 3.13 36.93
N GLN A 142 39.81 3.26 36.37
CA GLN A 142 40.90 4.01 37.00
C GLN A 142 40.52 5.48 37.21
N GLN A 143 39.93 6.13 36.20
CA GLN A 143 39.43 7.50 36.32
C GLN A 143 38.37 7.65 37.41
N LYS A 144 37.45 6.67 37.53
CA LYS A 144 36.45 6.66 38.63
C LYS A 144 37.09 6.54 40.01
N MET A 145 38.13 5.71 40.15
CA MET A 145 38.85 5.58 41.43
C MET A 145 39.57 6.89 41.78
N GLN A 146 40.30 7.48 40.83
CA GLN A 146 40.99 8.75 41.03
C GLN A 146 40.03 9.87 41.45
N LYS A 147 38.86 9.97 40.81
CA LYS A 147 37.81 10.94 41.17
C LYS A 147 37.23 10.73 42.57
N LYS A 148 37.14 9.49 43.05
CA LYS A 148 36.68 9.19 44.43
C LYS A 148 37.74 9.54 45.49
N LEU A 149 39.02 9.42 45.14
CA LEU A 149 40.13 9.76 46.03
C LEU A 149 40.38 11.28 46.11
N SER A 150 39.96 12.04 45.10
CA SER A 150 40.08 13.50 45.05
C SER A 150 38.83 14.26 45.52
N SER A 151 37.83 13.56 46.06
CA SER A 151 36.57 14.13 46.57
C SER A 151 36.43 13.86 48.06
#